data_AF-A0A6C0JT73-F1
#
_entry.id   AF-A0A6C0JT73-F1
#
_cell.length_a   1.000
_cell.length_b   1.000
_cell.length_c   1.000
_cell.angle_alpha   90.00
_cell.angle_beta   90.00
_cell.angle_gamma   90.00
#
_symmetry.space_group_name_H-M   'P 1'
#
loop_
_entity.id
_entity.type
_entity.pdbx_description
1 polymer ?
#
loop_
_entity_poly.entity_id
_entity_poly.type
_entity_poly.pdbx_seq_one_letter_code
_entity_poly.pdbx_strand_id
1 'polypeptide(L)' 'MANIGQVIIRQPTQTRMSIVDPSIAPTLTVTLNDLTDVNTANVANGYTLVYNSNTNSYEMKPLELSNLGIASIEGGTF' A
#
# COMPACT_ATOMS: atom_id res chain seq x y z
N MET A 1 14.11 -48.40 45.82
CA MET A 1 14.32 -47.26 44.89
C MET A 1 13.03 -47.09 44.12
N ALA A 2 12.28 -46.01 44.33
CA ALA A 2 10.96 -45.84 43.72
C ALA A 2 11.09 -45.08 42.39
N ASN A 3 10.55 -45.65 41.31
CA ASN A 3 10.46 -44.99 40.01
C ASN A 3 9.44 -43.86 40.09
N ILE A 4 9.91 -42.62 40.04
CA ILE A 4 9.09 -41.42 39.93
C ILE A 4 8.67 -41.32 38.46
N GLY A 5 7.37 -41.49 38.18
CA GLY A 5 6.83 -41.67 36.84
C GLY A 5 7.15 -40.55 35.84
N GLN A 6 7.07 -40.88 34.55
CA GLN A 6 7.28 -39.95 33.45
C GLN A 6 6.13 -38.92 33.36
N VAL A 7 6.47 -37.63 33.34
CA VAL A 7 5.50 -36.55 33.09
C VAL A 7 5.38 -36.36 31.57
N ILE A 8 4.24 -36.75 31.01
CA ILE A 8 3.91 -36.50 29.61
C ILE A 8 3.08 -35.21 29.56
N ILE A 9 3.73 -34.10 29.23
CA ILE A 9 3.02 -32.86 28.88
C ILE A 9 2.43 -33.01 27.48
N ARG A 10 1.15 -33.36 27.43
CA ARG A 10 0.35 -33.28 26.21
C ARG A 10 0.09 -31.81 25.94
N GLN A 11 0.93 -31.20 25.12
CA GLN A 11 0.63 -29.87 24.61
C GLN A 11 -0.62 -30.03 23.72
N PRO A 12 -1.79 -29.44 24.10
CA PRO A 12 -2.91 -29.45 23.18
C PRO A 12 -2.43 -28.77 21.92
N THR A 13 -2.66 -29.41 20.76
CA THR A 13 -2.24 -29.01 19.43
C THR A 13 -1.71 -27.59 19.42
N GLN A 14 -0.38 -27.47 19.42
CA GLN A 14 0.27 -26.20 19.27
C GLN A 14 -0.28 -25.56 18.00
N THR A 15 -1.21 -24.61 18.12
CA THR A 15 -1.29 -23.50 17.16
C THR A 15 -0.08 -22.61 17.40
N ARG A 16 1.11 -23.22 17.42
CA ARG A 16 2.35 -22.49 17.32
C ARG A 16 2.32 -21.96 15.90
N MET A 17 1.84 -20.74 15.76
CA MET A 17 2.21 -19.89 14.66
C MET A 17 3.74 -19.89 14.66
N SER A 18 4.31 -20.67 13.75
CA SER A 18 5.75 -20.68 13.54
C SER A 18 6.10 -19.27 13.14
N ILE A 19 7.06 -18.65 13.82
CA ILE A 19 7.61 -17.32 13.45
C ILE A 19 8.23 -17.32 12.03
N VAL A 20 8.24 -18.49 11.38
CA VAL A 20 8.82 -18.76 10.06
C VAL A 20 7.77 -19.34 9.10
N ASP A 21 6.48 -19.40 9.46
CA ASP A 21 5.45 -19.77 8.47
C ASP A 21 5.35 -18.65 7.42
N PRO A 22 5.67 -18.90 6.14
CA PRO A 22 5.60 -17.89 5.10
C PRO A 22 4.16 -17.44 4.81
N SER A 23 3.15 -18.13 5.35
CA SER A 23 1.72 -17.76 5.23
C SER A 23 1.26 -16.69 6.22
N ILE A 24 2.16 -16.23 7.11
CA ILE A 24 1.91 -15.13 8.05
C ILE A 24 2.79 -13.92 7.72
N ALA A 25 3.41 -13.90 6.54
CA ALA A 25 3.96 -12.67 6.02
C ALA A 25 2.80 -11.66 5.98
N PRO A 26 2.85 -10.56 6.76
CA PRO A 26 1.81 -9.55 6.67
C PRO A 26 1.81 -9.09 5.22
N THR A 27 0.74 -9.37 4.50
CA THR A 27 0.52 -8.84 3.17
C THR A 27 0.38 -7.33 3.36
N LEU A 28 1.50 -6.61 3.33
CA LEU A 28 1.52 -5.16 3.34
C LEU A 28 1.01 -4.70 1.98
N THR A 29 -0.30 -4.75 1.83
CA THR A 29 -1.00 -4.09 0.74
C THR A 29 -1.08 -2.62 1.14
N VAL A 30 -0.07 -1.84 0.77
CA VAL A 30 -0.13 -0.38 0.86
C VAL A 30 -0.82 0.12 -0.40
N THR A 31 -1.99 0.70 -0.23
CA THR A 31 -2.79 1.33 -1.28
C THR A 31 -2.64 2.85 -1.21
N LEU A 32 -2.99 3.56 -2.28
CA LEU A 32 -3.02 5.02 -2.27
C LEU A 32 -4.03 5.58 -1.25
N ASN A 33 -5.04 4.81 -0.85
CA ASN A 33 -5.99 5.19 0.19
C ASN A 33 -5.36 5.23 1.59
N ASP A 34 -4.24 4.55 1.80
CA ASP A 34 -3.56 4.50 3.09
C ASP A 34 -2.69 5.75 3.34
N LEU A 35 -2.52 6.59 2.32
CA LEU A 35 -1.76 7.83 2.38
C LEU A 35 -2.68 8.98 2.78
N THR A 36 -2.30 9.73 3.83
CA THR A 36 -3.11 10.84 4.36
C THR A 36 -3.10 12.09 3.48
N ASP A 37 -2.12 12.20 2.61
CA ASP A 37 -1.88 13.33 1.70
C ASP A 37 -2.29 13.01 0.26
N VAL A 38 -2.89 11.85 -0.01
CA VAL A 38 -3.39 11.46 -1.34
C VAL A 38 -4.90 11.31 -1.31
N ASN A 39 -5.57 12.12 -2.12
CA ASN A 39 -7.00 12.04 -2.33
C ASN A 39 -7.29 11.32 -3.66
N THR A 40 -7.79 10.10 -3.58
CA THR A 40 -8.18 9.27 -4.72
C THR A 40 -9.68 9.36 -5.04
N ALA A 41 -10.37 10.42 -4.64
CA ALA A 41 -11.75 10.64 -5.07
C ALA A 41 -11.84 10.81 -6.59
N ASN A 42 -12.91 10.28 -7.20
CA ASN A 42 -13.24 10.45 -8.62
C ASN A 42 -12.16 10.02 -9.62
N VAL A 43 -11.44 8.93 -9.33
CA VAL A 43 -10.43 8.37 -10.24
C VAL A 43 -11.09 7.95 -11.57
N ALA A 44 -10.50 8.38 -12.69
CA ALA A 44 -10.87 7.94 -14.02
C ALA A 44 -9.61 7.59 -14.84
N ASN A 45 -9.79 6.85 -15.94
CA ASN A 45 -8.69 6.49 -16.83
C ASN A 45 -8.04 7.76 -17.41
N GLY A 46 -6.71 7.79 -17.45
CA GLY A 46 -5.95 8.94 -17.95
C GLY A 46 -5.72 10.07 -16.93
N TYR A 47 -6.13 9.90 -15.68
CA TYR A 47 -5.87 10.87 -14.61
C TYR A 47 -4.47 10.66 -14.03
N THR A 48 -3.89 11.75 -13.53
CA THR A 48 -2.60 11.80 -12.87
C THR A 48 -2.73 12.41 -11.48
N LEU A 49 -1.76 12.11 -10.61
CA LEU A 49 -1.64 12.74 -9.31
C LEU A 49 -1.07 14.15 -9.48
N VAL A 50 -1.87 15.16 -9.16
CA VAL A 50 -1.48 16.57 -9.22
C VAL A 50 -1.49 17.14 -7.82
N TYR A 51 -0.37 17.70 -7.38
CA TYR A 51 -0.28 18.35 -6.07
C TYR A 51 -1.12 19.64 -6.04
N ASN A 52 -2.00 19.77 -5.05
CA ASN A 52 -2.78 20.97 -4.80
C ASN A 52 -2.26 21.68 -3.54
N SER A 53 -1.67 22.86 -3.73
CA SER A 53 -1.12 23.66 -2.63
C SER A 53 -2.17 24.25 -1.69
N ASN A 54 -3.44 24.33 -2.11
CA ASN A 54 -4.53 24.83 -1.26
C ASN A 54 -5.00 23.79 -0.24
N THR A 55 -4.91 22.51 -0.60
CA THR A 55 -5.33 21.37 0.23
C THR A 55 -4.14 20.58 0.79
N ASN A 56 -2.92 21.01 0.46
CA ASN A 56 -1.66 20.33 0.81
C ASN A 56 -1.68 18.83 0.52
N SER A 57 -2.37 18.43 -0.55
CA SER A 57 -2.64 17.03 -0.88
C SER A 57 -2.51 16.79 -2.39
N TYR A 58 -2.22 15.56 -2.79
CA TYR A 58 -2.29 15.09 -4.16
C TYR A 58 -3.73 14.72 -4.53
N GLU A 59 -4.22 15.23 -5.65
CA GLU A 59 -5.56 14.97 -6.16
C GLU A 59 -5.48 14.29 -7.52
N MET A 60 -6.40 13.37 -7.79
CA MET A 60 -6.54 12.77 -9.12
C MET A 60 -7.19 13.78 -10.08
N LYS A 61 -6.44 14.25 -11.08
CA LYS A 61 -6.91 15.18 -12.11
C LYS A 61 -6.54 14.71 -13.51
N PRO A 62 -7.32 15.08 -14.54
CA PRO A 62 -6.91 14.83 -15.91
C PRO A 62 -5.61 15.58 -16.24
N LEU A 63 -4.75 14.94 -17.02
CA LEU A 63 -3.52 15.54 -17.53
C LEU A 63 -3.85 16.48 -18.70
N GLU A 64 -4.07 17.74 -18.40
CA GLU A 64 -4.27 18.78 -19.40
C GLU A 64 -2.95 19.53 -19.66
N LEU A 65 -2.63 19.85 -20.93
CA LEU A 65 -1.44 20.66 -21.26
C LEU A 65 -1.44 22.01 -20.52
N SER A 66 -2.63 22.58 -20.30
CA SER A 66 -2.85 23.79 -19.51
C SER A 66 -2.33 23.67 -18.08
N ASN A 67 -2.33 22.47 -17.49
CA ASN A 67 -1.89 22.22 -16.11
C ASN A 67 -0.38 22.03 -15.99
N LEU A 68 0.32 21.75 -17.09
CA LEU A 68 1.76 21.51 -17.10
C LEU A 68 2.57 22.81 -17.24
N GLY A 69 1.92 23.95 -17.45
CA GLY A 69 2.59 25.23 -17.70
C GLY A 69 3.44 25.23 -18.97
N ILE A 70 3.22 24.26 -19.87
CA ILE A 70 3.95 24.14 -21.13
C ILE A 70 3.30 25.09 -22.13
N ALA A 71 3.87 26.28 -22.28
CA ALA A 71 3.36 27.32 -23.19
C ALA A 71 3.50 26.94 -24.68
N SER A 72 4.46 26.09 -25.01
CA SER A 72 4.65 25.52 -26.34
C SER A 72 5.49 24.24 -26.23
N ILE A 73 5.16 23.25 -27.06
CA ILE A 73 6.08 22.14 -27.37
C ILE A 73 6.78 22.55 -28.67
N GLU A 74 7.89 23.26 -28.54
CA GLU A 74 8.68 23.64 -29.72
C GLU A 74 9.40 22.41 -30.25
N GLY A 75 9.08 22.01 -31.49
CA GLY A 75 9.86 21.00 -32.22
C GLY A 75 9.19 19.66 -32.54
N GLY A 76 7.86 19.56 -32.46
CA GLY A 76 7.15 18.41 -33.05
C GLY A 76 6.97 18.58 -34.56
N THR A 77 7.77 17.88 -35.38
CA THR A 77 7.39 17.66 -36.79
C THR A 77 6.27 16.63 -36.81
N PHE A 78 5.08 17.03 -37.26
CA PHE A 78 3.96 16.12 -37.51
C PHE A 78 4.34 15.01 -38.50
#